data_AF-A0AAU2MYT2-F1
#
_entry.id   AF-A0AAU2MYT2-F1
#
_cell.length_a   1.000
_cell.length_b   1.000
_cell.length_c   1.000
_cell.angle_alpha   90.00
_cell.angle_beta   90.00
_cell.angle_gamma   90.00
#
_symmetry.space_group_name_H-M   'P 1'
#
loop_
_entity.id
_entity.type
_entity.pdbx_description
1 polymer ?
#
loop_
_entity_poly.entity_id
_entity_poly.type
_entity_poly.pdbx_seq_one_letter_code
_entity_poly.pdbx_strand_id
1 'polypeptide(L)'
;MTSRTATTTLWRPTGPEELDLVRQLNWRAWPPRLPEQPIFYPVLNEDYAIRIARDWNVKHSGVGFVTRFEVASQFLTRYPVQQAGGRTILELWVPADELDDFNAHIVGEIQVVHEFR
;
A
#
# COMPACT_ATOMS: atom_id res chain seq x y z
N MET A 1 6.54 -23.45 -19.59
CA MET A 1 7.31 -22.27 -19.16
C MET A 1 6.32 -21.31 -18.55
N THR A 2 6.27 -21.20 -17.22
CA THR A 2 5.48 -20.17 -16.55
C THR A 2 6.17 -18.84 -16.79
N SER A 3 5.60 -18.03 -17.69
CA SER A 3 5.96 -16.61 -17.80
C SER A 3 5.78 -15.99 -16.43
N ARG A 4 6.87 -15.50 -15.82
CA ARG A 4 6.78 -14.65 -14.63
C ARG A 4 5.98 -13.42 -15.04
N THR A 5 4.77 -13.27 -14.52
CA THR A 5 4.00 -12.03 -14.62
C THR A 5 4.89 -10.91 -14.08
N ALA A 6 5.09 -9.86 -14.88
CA ALA A 6 5.81 -8.68 -14.42
C ALA A 6 5.04 -8.05 -13.25
N THR A 7 5.75 -7.74 -12.17
CA THR A 7 5.17 -7.08 -10.99
C THR A 7 5.80 -5.72 -10.78
N THR A 8 5.03 -4.86 -10.13
CA THR A 8 5.47 -3.56 -9.65
C THR A 8 5.42 -3.58 -8.13
N THR A 9 6.54 -3.21 -7.52
CA THR A 9 6.63 -3.02 -6.08
C THR A 9 5.90 -1.74 -5.68
N LEU A 10 5.03 -1.86 -4.68
CA LEU A 10 4.32 -0.76 -4.06
C LEU A 10 4.60 -0.78 -2.56
N TRP A 11 4.49 0.39 -1.95
CA TRP A 11 4.62 0.56 -0.51
C TRP A 11 3.38 1.19 0.08
N ARG A 12 3.09 0.88 1.33
CA ARG A 12 2.06 1.58 2.09
C ARG A 12 2.54 1.80 3.52
N PRO A 13 2.63 3.07 3.97
CA PRO A 13 2.80 3.36 5.37
C PRO A 13 1.49 3.09 6.11
N THR A 14 1.57 2.43 7.26
CA THR A 14 0.37 2.00 8.01
C THR A 14 0.59 2.15 9.52
N GLY A 15 -0.52 2.22 10.25
CA GLY A 15 -0.56 2.20 11.71
C GLY A 15 -0.78 0.78 12.25
N PRO A 16 -0.75 0.59 13.57
CA PRO A 16 -0.91 -0.74 14.17
C PRO A 16 -2.28 -1.37 13.89
N GLU A 17 -3.36 -0.59 13.93
CA GLU A 17 -4.72 -1.09 13.73
C GLU A 17 -4.97 -1.64 12.31
N GLU A 18 -4.55 -0.91 11.27
CA GLU A 18 -4.67 -1.37 9.88
C GLU A 18 -3.74 -2.57 9.61
N LEU A 19 -2.54 -2.60 10.23
CA LEU A 19 -1.64 -3.74 10.13
C LEU A 19 -2.22 -5.02 10.74
N ASP A 20 -2.93 -4.92 11.86
CA ASP A 20 -3.60 -6.06 12.48
C ASP A 20 -4.71 -6.64 11.59
N LEU A 21 -5.42 -5.78 10.84
CA LEU A 21 -6.40 -6.22 9.85
C LEU A 21 -5.73 -6.95 8.68
N VAL A 22 -4.60 -6.44 8.17
CA VAL A 22 -3.80 -7.14 7.15
C VAL A 22 -3.34 -8.52 7.64
N ARG A 23 -2.95 -8.62 8.91
CA ARG A 23 -2.56 -9.89 9.54
C ARG A 23 -3.74 -10.87 9.60
N GLN A 24 -4.94 -10.40 9.93
CA GLN A 24 -6.16 -11.23 9.92
C GLN A 24 -6.51 -11.72 8.51
N LEU A 25 -6.14 -10.96 7.49
CA LEU A 25 -6.26 -11.33 6.07
C LEU A 25 -5.06 -12.14 5.55
N ASN A 26 -4.30 -12.76 6.45
CA ASN A 26 -3.13 -13.60 6.15
C ASN A 26 -2.08 -12.89 5.27
N TRP A 27 -1.91 -11.58 5.44
CA TRP A 27 -0.94 -10.78 4.68
C TRP A 27 -1.17 -10.78 3.16
N ARG A 28 -2.39 -11.09 2.71
CA ARG A 28 -2.68 -11.22 1.27
C ARG A 28 -3.63 -10.17 0.72
N ALA A 29 -4.19 -9.34 1.58
CA ALA A 29 -5.14 -8.32 1.20
C ALA A 29 -5.09 -7.13 2.16
N TRP A 30 -5.43 -5.96 1.62
CA TRP A 30 -5.77 -4.78 2.39
C TRP A 30 -7.24 -4.83 2.81
N PRO A 31 -7.58 -4.42 4.05
CA PRO A 31 -8.98 -4.41 4.49
C PRO A 31 -9.82 -3.42 3.69
N PRO A 32 -11.14 -3.66 3.55
CA PRO A 32 -12.06 -2.71 2.94
C PRO A 32 -11.93 -1.31 3.54
N ARG A 33 -12.03 -0.28 2.69
CA ARG A 33 -12.02 1.12 3.16
C ARG A 33 -13.32 1.44 3.87
N LEU A 34 -13.25 2.36 4.84
CA LEU A 34 -14.45 2.91 5.47
C LEU A 34 -15.22 3.76 4.44
N PRO A 35 -16.56 3.92 4.57
CA PRO A 35 -17.37 4.69 3.62
C PRO A 35 -16.87 6.12 3.37
N GLU A 36 -16.25 6.75 4.37
CA GLU A 36 -15.65 8.09 4.29
C GLU A 36 -14.26 8.11 3.63
N GLN A 37 -13.71 6.96 3.26
CA GLN A 37 -12.39 6.81 2.65
C GLN A 37 -12.56 6.34 1.19
N PRO A 38 -12.78 7.26 0.24
CA PRO A 38 -13.19 6.92 -1.13
C PRO A 38 -12.09 6.22 -1.95
N ILE A 39 -10.84 6.27 -1.49
CA ILE A 39 -9.70 5.70 -2.20
C ILE A 39 -8.77 4.92 -1.26
N PHE A 40 -8.16 3.89 -1.83
CA PHE A 40 -6.95 3.24 -1.34
C PHE A 40 -5.75 3.77 -2.14
N TYR A 41 -4.69 4.19 -1.45
CA TYR A 41 -3.55 4.84 -2.08
C TYR A 41 -2.23 4.22 -1.62
N PRO A 42 -1.64 3.31 -2.40
CA PRO A 42 -0.27 2.89 -2.21
C PRO A 42 0.69 3.84 -2.95
N VAL A 43 1.92 3.92 -2.45
CA VAL A 43 2.97 4.79 -2.99
C VAL A 43 3.98 3.99 -3.80
N LEU A 44 4.61 4.64 -4.78
CA LEU A 44 5.63 4.03 -5.65
C LEU A 44 7.07 4.23 -5.15
N ASN A 45 7.24 4.81 -3.96
CA ASN A 45 8.56 5.16 -3.43
C ASN A 45 8.68 4.81 -1.94
N GLU A 46 9.67 3.97 -1.63
CA GLU A 46 9.94 3.51 -0.26
C GLU A 46 10.32 4.65 0.69
N ASP A 47 11.24 5.54 0.28
CA ASP A 47 11.68 6.67 1.11
C ASP A 47 10.51 7.58 1.48
N TYR A 48 9.55 7.74 0.56
CA TYR A 48 8.34 8.50 0.82
C TYR A 48 7.44 7.79 1.85
N ALA A 49 7.24 6.48 1.73
CA ALA A 49 6.51 5.70 2.73
C ALA A 49 7.18 5.77 4.12
N ILE A 50 8.52 5.67 4.17
CA ILE A 50 9.30 5.82 5.40
C ILE A 50 9.06 7.18 6.05
N ARG A 51 9.10 8.26 5.27
CA ARG A 51 8.84 9.61 5.78
C ARG A 51 7.46 9.73 6.39
N ILE A 52 6.43 9.18 5.74
CA ILE A 52 5.06 9.18 6.29
C ILE A 52 5.01 8.39 7.60
N ALA A 53 5.51 7.15 7.61
CA ALA A 53 5.45 6.30 8.79
C ALA A 53 6.18 6.92 10.00
N ARG A 54 7.38 7.47 9.79
CA ARG A 54 8.19 8.07 10.85
C ARG A 54 7.67 9.44 11.28
N ASP A 55 7.35 10.33 10.33
CA ASP A 55 7.09 11.74 10.64
C ASP A 55 5.62 12.01 11.00
N TRP A 56 4.69 11.11 10.63
CA TRP A 56 3.26 11.21 10.92
C TRP A 56 2.72 10.05 11.78
N ASN A 57 2.88 8.79 11.36
CA ASN A 57 2.22 7.67 12.08
C ASN A 57 2.75 7.50 13.51
N VAL A 58 4.07 7.59 13.72
CA VAL A 58 4.66 7.56 15.07
C VAL A 58 4.08 8.66 15.97
N LYS A 59 3.88 9.87 15.45
CA LYS A 59 3.31 10.98 16.25
C LYS A 59 1.85 10.74 16.62
N HIS A 60 1.10 10.03 15.78
CA HIS A 60 -0.33 9.80 15.99
C HIS A 60 -0.61 8.57 16.85
N SER A 61 0.13 7.48 16.63
CA SER A 61 -0.16 6.16 17.19
C SER A 61 0.97 5.60 18.06
N GLY A 62 2.08 6.33 18.21
CA GLY A 62 3.28 5.88 18.95
C GLY A 62 4.13 4.84 18.20
N VAL A 63 3.65 4.38 17.03
CA VAL A 63 4.36 3.43 16.16
C VAL A 63 3.91 3.65 14.72
N GLY A 64 4.82 3.44 13.77
CA GLY A 64 4.55 3.51 12.35
C GLY A 64 5.24 2.38 11.60
N PHE A 65 4.58 1.82 10.59
CA PHE A 65 5.12 0.74 9.79
C PHE A 65 5.18 1.13 8.32
N VAL A 66 6.12 0.54 7.59
CA VAL A 66 6.11 0.55 6.12
C VAL A 66 5.95 -0.88 5.65
N THR A 67 4.94 -1.09 4.82
CA THR A 67 4.74 -2.36 4.12
C THR A 67 5.20 -2.26 2.68
N ARG A 68 5.62 -3.39 2.12
CA ARG A 68 5.99 -3.61 0.73
C ARG A 68 5.20 -4.78 0.18
N PHE A 69 4.69 -4.66 -1.04
CA PHE A 69 3.97 -5.73 -1.72
C PHE A 69 4.10 -5.60 -3.24
N GLU A 70 3.89 -6.71 -3.94
CA GLU A 70 3.99 -6.80 -5.39
C GLU A 70 2.59 -6.90 -6.00
N VAL A 71 2.33 -6.16 -7.08
CA VAL A 71 1.07 -6.24 -7.84
C VAL A 71 1.39 -6.43 -9.31
N ALA A 72 0.55 -7.17 -10.04
CA ALA A 72 0.72 -7.38 -11.47
C ALA A 72 0.79 -6.02 -12.23
N SER A 73 1.92 -5.74 -12.89
CA SER A 73 2.17 -4.43 -13.52
C SER A 73 1.13 -4.09 -14.59
N GLN A 74 0.67 -5.09 -15.34
CA GLN A 74 -0.36 -4.89 -16.37
C GLN A 74 -1.68 -4.40 -15.76
N PHE A 75 -2.07 -4.93 -14.60
CA PHE A 75 -3.28 -4.52 -13.89
C PHE A 75 -3.17 -3.08 -13.42
N LEU A 76 -2.01 -2.68 -12.88
CA LEU A 76 -1.79 -1.32 -12.39
C LEU A 76 -1.89 -0.24 -13.46
N THR A 77 -1.78 -0.58 -14.76
CA THR A 77 -1.93 0.41 -15.85
C THR A 77 -3.32 1.08 -15.89
N ARG A 78 -4.30 0.50 -15.19
CA ARG A 78 -5.63 1.10 -14.97
C ARG A 78 -5.58 2.35 -14.09
N TYR A 79 -4.60 2.45 -13.19
CA TYR A 79 -4.49 3.53 -12.23
C TYR A 79 -3.39 4.51 -12.68
N PRO A 80 -3.75 5.71 -13.15
CA PRO A 80 -2.75 6.72 -13.49
C PRO A 80 -1.97 7.11 -12.24
N VAL A 81 -0.64 7.18 -12.36
CA VAL A 81 0.23 7.67 -11.28
C VAL A 81 -0.11 9.11 -10.98
N GLN A 82 -0.49 9.35 -9.72
CA GLN A 82 -0.81 10.67 -9.20
C GLN A 82 0.41 11.27 -8.52
N GLN A 83 0.60 12.57 -8.72
CA GLN A 83 1.61 13.35 -8.02
C GLN A 83 0.95 14.16 -6.92
N ALA A 84 0.84 13.59 -5.71
CA ALA A 84 0.18 14.25 -4.59
C ALA A 84 1.16 15.22 -3.89
N GLY A 85 1.28 16.45 -4.41
CA GLY A 85 2.14 17.48 -3.83
C GLY A 85 3.53 17.56 -4.45
N GLY A 86 4.58 17.36 -3.66
CA GLY A 86 5.98 17.48 -4.11
C GLY A 86 6.37 16.47 -5.20
N ARG A 87 7.45 16.76 -5.95
CA ARG A 87 7.81 15.97 -7.16
C ARG A 87 8.01 14.47 -6.93
N THR A 88 8.39 14.07 -5.72
CA THR A 88 8.71 12.69 -5.35
C THR A 88 7.52 11.92 -4.75
N ILE A 89 6.37 12.57 -4.62
CA ILE A 89 5.18 11.96 -4.04
C ILE A 89 4.40 11.33 -5.18
N LEU A 90 4.66 10.05 -5.44
CA LEU A 90 4.01 9.28 -6.49
C LEU A 90 3.14 8.22 -5.85
N GLU A 91 1.85 8.25 -6.19
CA GLU A 91 0.83 7.39 -5.60
C GLU A 91 -0.08 6.82 -6.69
N LEU A 92 -0.72 5.69 -6.40
CA LEU A 92 -1.87 5.23 -7.17
C LEU A 92 -3.12 5.58 -6.39
N TRP A 93 -4.19 5.99 -7.07
CA TRP A 93 -5.51 6.17 -6.43
C TRP A 93 -6.42 5.06 -6.93
N VAL A 94 -6.62 4.05 -6.08
CA VAL A 94 -7.51 2.91 -6.33
C VAL A 94 -8.86 3.23 -5.68
N PRO A 95 -9.96 3.25 -6.43
CA PRO A 95 -11.29 3.41 -5.85
C PRO A 95 -11.57 2.36 -4.77
N ALA A 96 -12.25 2.76 -3.69
CA ALA A 96 -12.51 1.87 -2.55
C ALA A 96 -13.33 0.62 -2.95
N ASP A 97 -14.21 0.76 -3.93
CA ASP A 97 -15.03 -0.32 -4.53
C ASP A 97 -14.23 -1.27 -5.43
N GLU A 98 -13.05 -0.85 -5.90
CA GLU A 98 -12.13 -1.69 -6.67
C GLU A 98 -11.06 -2.39 -5.80
N LEU A 99 -11.03 -2.15 -4.48
CA LEU A 99 -9.98 -2.68 -3.61
C LEU A 99 -9.97 -4.22 -3.57
N ASP A 100 -11.13 -4.86 -3.71
CA ASP A 100 -11.20 -6.32 -3.78
C ASP A 100 -10.56 -6.87 -5.06
N ASP A 101 -10.77 -6.21 -6.22
CA ASP A 101 -10.10 -6.57 -7.48
C ASP A 101 -8.59 -6.29 -7.38
N PHE A 102 -8.22 -5.18 -6.75
CA PHE A 102 -6.81 -4.86 -6.47
C PHE A 102 -6.13 -5.94 -5.63
N ASN A 103 -6.77 -6.38 -4.54
CA ASN A 103 -6.27 -7.44 -3.67
C ASN A 103 -6.07 -8.76 -4.42
N ALA A 104 -6.96 -9.11 -5.36
CA ALA A 104 -6.83 -10.31 -6.19
C ALA A 104 -5.58 -10.30 -7.09
N HIS A 105 -5.02 -9.12 -7.36
CA HIS A 105 -3.82 -8.93 -8.18
C HIS A 105 -2.52 -8.77 -7.37
N ILE A 106 -2.59 -8.82 -6.03
CA ILE A 106 -1.41 -8.90 -5.17
C ILE A 106 -0.72 -10.24 -5.40
N VAL A 107 0.59 -10.19 -5.65
CA VAL A 107 1.45 -11.35 -5.87
C VAL A 107 2.27 -11.62 -4.62
N GLY A 108 2.03 -12.77 -3.98
CA GLY A 108 2.74 -13.15 -2.76
C GLY A 108 2.06 -12.58 -1.52
N GLU A 109 2.86 -12.00 -0.63
CA GLU A 109 2.42 -11.48 0.67
C GLU A 109 2.84 -10.02 0.84
N ILE A 110 2.07 -9.28 1.61
CA ILE A 110 2.39 -7.96 2.12
C ILE A 110 3.42 -8.13 3.24
N GLN A 111 4.56 -7.45 3.14
CA GLN A 111 5.67 -7.57 4.07
C GLN A 111 5.90 -6.27 4.80
N VAL A 112 6.04 -6.31 6.12
CA VAL A 112 6.61 -5.18 6.88
C VAL A 112 8.10 -5.11 6.57
N VAL A 113 8.55 -3.96 6.07
CA VAL A 113 9.96 -3.70 5.73
C VAL A 113 10.60 -2.68 6.65
N HIS A 114 9.81 -1.80 7.29
CA HIS A 114 10.29 -0.88 8.32
C HIS A 114 9.29 -0.76 9.46
N GLU A 115 9.83 -0.53 10.66
CA GLU A 115 9.09 -0.20 11.88
C GLU A 115 9.77 0.99 12.56
N PHE A 116 8.97 1.96 13.00
CA PHE A 116 9.40 3.17 13.68
C PHE A 116 8.65 3.33 15.00
N ARG A 117 9.33 3.82 16.04
CA ARG A 117 8.82 4.07 17.39
C ARG A 117 9.34 5.40 17.90
#